data_AF-A0A4U9I0R7-F1
#
_entry.id   AF-A0A4U9I0R7-F1
#
_cell.length_a   1.000
_cell.length_b   1.000
_cell.length_c   1.000
_cell.angle_alpha   90.00
_cell.angle_beta   90.00
_cell.angle_gamma   90.00
#
_symmetry.space_group_name_H-M   'P 1'
#
loop_
_entity.id
_entity.type
_entity.pdbx_description
1 polymer ?
#
loop_
_entity_poly.entity_id
_entity_poly.type
_entity_poly.pdbx_seq_one_letter_code
_entity_poly.pdbx_strand_id
1 'polypeptide(L)'
;MLEYGYQVDCSVTPRVNWQYSPGNPQGNGGTDYRAFPAHAYFIDPQNIARPGQSGLLEVPMSIQYKHSGVMNAIKQGYDRLRGKRRSPSVHWLRPSGNNLDQMKRVAERSLAEGHDYVEFMLHSSEFMPGGSPTFKNEQDIEALYRDLEQFFSWMHGIAVGKTLAEYYQDVVSKK
;
A
#
# COMPACT_ATOMS: atom_id res chain seq x y z
N MET A 1 14.68 14.17 -3.85
CA MET A 1 13.53 14.04 -4.76
C MET A 1 13.11 15.41 -5.28
N LEU A 2 12.71 16.34 -4.40
CA LEU A 2 12.37 17.71 -4.80
C LEU A 2 13.47 18.40 -5.62
N GLU A 3 14.72 18.34 -5.16
CA GLU A 3 15.88 18.91 -5.86
C GLU A 3 16.14 18.30 -7.24
N TYR A 4 15.63 17.09 -7.50
CA TYR A 4 15.80 16.38 -8.76
C TYR A 4 14.56 16.47 -9.67
N GLY A 5 13.54 17.26 -9.29
CA GLY A 5 12.36 17.50 -10.12
C GLY A 5 11.32 16.38 -10.14
N TYR A 6 11.35 15.45 -9.17
CA TYR A 6 10.30 14.44 -9.04
C TYR A 6 8.96 15.07 -8.63
N GLN A 7 7.87 14.62 -9.25
CA GLN A 7 6.52 15.12 -9.02
C GLN A 7 5.69 14.21 -8.11
N VAL A 8 5.99 12.91 -8.10
CA VAL A 8 5.23 11.91 -7.33
C VAL A 8 6.18 10.98 -6.58
N ASP A 9 5.84 10.65 -5.35
CA ASP A 9 6.40 9.56 -4.56
C ASP A 9 5.25 8.62 -4.09
N CYS A 10 5.56 7.33 -3.90
CA CYS A 10 4.61 6.30 -3.46
C CYS A 10 5.23 5.39 -2.38
N SER A 11 6.10 5.96 -1.55
CA SER A 11 6.88 5.23 -0.56
C SER A 11 6.13 5.02 0.77
N VAL A 12 5.10 5.83 1.03
CA VAL A 12 4.31 5.76 2.26
C VAL A 12 3.41 4.54 2.26
N THR A 13 3.46 3.80 3.36
CA THR A 13 2.70 2.57 3.57
C THR A 13 1.83 2.71 4.82
N PRO A 14 0.67 3.39 4.71
CA PRO A 14 -0.17 3.73 5.85
C PRO A 14 -0.51 2.49 6.68
N ARG A 15 -0.71 2.69 7.99
CA ARG A 15 -1.07 1.63 8.96
C ARG A 15 0.07 0.64 9.28
N VAL A 16 1.22 0.74 8.62
CA VAL A 16 2.39 -0.14 8.82
C VAL A 16 3.44 0.54 9.69
N ASN A 17 4.06 -0.23 10.61
CA ASN A 17 5.23 0.21 11.36
C ASN A 17 6.43 -0.70 11.01
N TRP A 18 7.46 -0.10 10.41
CA TRP A 18 8.68 -0.75 9.98
C TRP A 18 9.83 -0.65 10.97
N GLN A 19 9.66 -0.03 12.14
CA GLN A 19 10.72 0.13 13.16
C GLN A 19 11.31 -1.21 13.63
N TYR A 20 10.54 -2.30 13.52
CA TYR A 20 10.98 -3.64 13.90
C TYR A 20 11.51 -4.46 12.73
N SER A 21 11.47 -3.90 11.51
CA SER A 21 12.06 -4.53 10.35
C SER A 21 13.53 -4.13 10.29
N PRO A 22 14.47 -5.09 10.39
CA PRO A 22 15.89 -4.79 10.57
C PRO A 22 16.47 -3.94 9.44
N GLY A 23 15.99 -4.10 8.20
CA GLY A 23 16.45 -3.30 7.07
C GLY A 23 17.99 -3.33 6.97
N ASN A 24 18.62 -2.16 7.06
CA ASN A 24 20.06 -2.07 7.27
C ASN A 24 20.43 -2.69 8.65
N PRO A 25 21.25 -3.75 8.72
CA PRO A 25 21.64 -4.38 9.98
C PRO A 25 22.29 -3.45 11.01
N GLN A 26 22.84 -2.31 10.56
CA GLN A 26 23.42 -1.27 11.42
C GLN A 26 22.48 -0.10 11.71
N GLY A 27 21.25 -0.14 11.19
CA GLY A 27 20.24 0.90 11.34
C GLY A 27 19.31 0.68 12.54
N ASN A 28 18.40 1.63 12.74
CA ASN A 28 17.40 1.62 13.82
C ASN A 28 16.02 1.10 13.35
N GLY A 29 15.98 0.32 12.28
CA GLY A 29 14.77 -0.11 11.59
C GLY A 29 14.20 0.95 10.62
N GLY A 30 13.04 0.66 10.04
CA GLY A 30 12.35 1.55 9.09
C GLY A 30 11.39 2.55 9.73
N THR A 31 10.70 3.32 8.88
CA THR A 31 9.75 4.37 9.28
C THR A 31 8.45 3.80 9.88
N ASP A 32 7.88 4.51 10.85
CA ASP A 32 6.52 4.24 11.35
C ASP A 32 5.49 5.08 10.60
N TYR A 33 4.81 4.47 9.62
CA TYR A 33 3.81 5.11 8.78
C TYR A 33 2.39 5.08 9.36
N ARG A 34 2.20 4.59 10.60
CA ARG A 34 0.85 4.50 11.21
C ARG A 34 0.15 5.84 11.36
N ALA A 35 0.92 6.93 11.49
CA ALA A 35 0.41 8.29 11.65
C ALA A 35 0.45 9.13 10.36
N PHE A 36 0.90 8.54 9.23
CA PHE A 36 0.96 9.24 7.95
C PHE A 36 -0.43 9.30 7.31
N PRO A 37 -0.70 10.30 6.43
CA PRO A 37 -1.94 10.36 5.68
C PRO A 37 -2.14 9.11 4.82
N ALA A 38 -3.40 8.68 4.70
CA ALA A 38 -3.78 7.56 3.82
C ALA A 38 -4.27 8.03 2.44
N HIS A 39 -4.70 9.30 2.32
CA HIS A 39 -5.04 9.94 1.06
C HIS A 39 -3.80 10.61 0.46
N ALA A 40 -3.83 10.86 -0.85
CA ALA A 40 -2.75 11.58 -1.51
C ALA A 40 -2.60 13.00 -0.94
N TYR A 41 -1.35 13.44 -0.76
CA TYR A 41 -1.06 14.74 -0.18
C TYR A 41 0.25 15.29 -0.72
N PHE A 42 0.32 16.60 -0.90
CA PHE A 42 1.59 17.25 -1.18
C PHE A 42 2.45 17.22 0.06
N ILE A 43 3.70 16.79 -0.06
CA ILE A 43 4.61 16.60 1.06
C ILE A 43 4.96 17.96 1.69
N ASP A 44 5.01 18.03 3.01
CA ASP A 44 5.72 19.09 3.73
C ASP A 44 7.23 18.77 3.80
N PRO A 45 8.12 19.57 3.18
CA PRO A 45 9.56 19.31 3.19
C PRO A 45 10.20 19.30 4.59
N GLN A 46 9.58 19.97 5.57
CA GLN A 46 10.04 19.97 6.95
C GLN A 46 9.50 18.76 7.73
N ASN A 47 8.38 18.18 7.29
CA ASN A 47 7.79 17.01 7.93
C ASN A 47 6.98 16.17 6.94
N ILE A 48 7.61 15.14 6.36
CA ILE A 48 6.99 14.28 5.34
C ILE A 48 5.74 13.54 5.81
N ALA A 49 5.48 13.46 7.12
CA ALA A 49 4.29 12.84 7.69
C ALA A 49 3.04 13.75 7.62
N ARG A 50 3.13 14.93 6.99
CA ARG A 50 2.05 15.91 6.94
C ARG A 50 1.85 16.50 5.54
N PRO A 51 0.61 16.90 5.21
CA PRO A 51 0.35 17.77 4.07
C PRO A 51 1.09 19.09 4.17
N GLY A 52 1.63 19.54 3.05
CA GLY A 52 2.35 20.79 2.89
C GLY A 52 2.09 21.42 1.52
N GLN A 53 2.98 22.33 1.13
CA GLN A 53 2.86 23.11 -0.10
C GLN A 53 3.96 22.80 -1.12
N SER A 54 4.70 21.70 -0.96
CA SER A 54 5.67 21.29 -1.98
C SER A 54 4.98 20.86 -3.27
N GLY A 55 5.75 20.76 -4.36
CA GLY A 55 5.30 20.19 -5.63
C GLY A 55 5.41 18.66 -5.70
N LEU A 56 5.80 17.98 -4.62
CA LEU A 56 5.91 16.53 -4.59
C LEU A 56 4.65 15.94 -3.96
N LEU A 57 3.88 15.22 -4.76
CA LEU A 57 2.68 14.51 -4.33
C LEU A 57 3.08 13.14 -3.79
N GLU A 58 2.78 12.86 -2.53
CA GLU A 58 2.79 11.50 -2.03
C GLU A 58 1.47 10.82 -2.42
N VAL A 59 1.56 9.62 -2.95
CA VAL A 59 0.45 8.72 -3.26
C VAL A 59 0.62 7.47 -2.39
N PRO A 60 0.08 7.46 -1.15
CA PRO A 60 0.25 6.32 -0.26
C PRO A 60 -0.36 5.02 -0.79
N MET A 61 0.30 3.91 -0.46
CA MET A 61 -0.15 2.58 -0.86
C MET A 61 -1.52 2.21 -0.29
N SER A 62 -2.36 1.56 -1.10
CA SER A 62 -3.67 1.09 -0.65
C SER A 62 -3.55 -0.10 0.30
N ILE A 63 -3.64 0.21 1.60
CA ILE A 63 -3.46 -0.73 2.69
C ILE A 63 -4.64 -0.61 3.65
N GLN A 64 -5.26 -1.73 4.00
CA GLN A 64 -6.37 -1.79 4.94
C GLN A 64 -6.06 -2.73 6.11
N TYR A 65 -6.62 -2.44 7.29
CA TYR A 65 -6.47 -3.36 8.43
C TYR A 65 -7.21 -4.68 8.16
N LYS A 66 -6.55 -5.81 8.46
CA LYS A 66 -7.14 -7.15 8.33
C LYS A 66 -8.32 -7.40 9.26
N HIS A 67 -8.37 -6.67 10.36
CA HIS A 67 -9.29 -6.90 11.46
C HIS A 67 -9.94 -5.58 11.89
N SER A 68 -11.12 -5.67 12.51
CA SER A 68 -11.79 -4.50 13.09
C SER A 68 -10.94 -3.86 14.18
N GLY A 69 -11.18 -2.57 14.46
CA GLY A 69 -10.44 -1.82 15.48
C GLY A 69 -10.46 -2.49 16.86
N VAL A 70 -11.62 -3.02 17.27
CA VAL A 70 -11.79 -3.75 18.52
C VAL A 70 -10.91 -5.00 18.58
N MET A 71 -10.93 -5.82 17.52
CA MET A 71 -10.13 -7.04 17.50
C MET A 71 -8.63 -6.75 17.42
N ASN A 72 -8.22 -5.68 16.73
CA ASN A 72 -6.84 -5.20 16.74
C ASN A 72 -6.40 -4.73 18.14
N ALA A 73 -7.28 -4.05 18.89
CA ALA A 73 -6.97 -3.63 20.26
C ALA A 73 -6.77 -4.83 21.19
N ILE A 74 -7.65 -5.84 21.11
CA ILE A 74 -7.55 -7.08 21.90
C ILE A 74 -6.25 -7.83 21.57
N LYS A 75 -5.93 -8.01 20.28
CA LYS A 75 -4.70 -8.69 19.86
C LYS A 75 -3.45 -7.95 20.32
N GLN A 76 -3.42 -6.62 20.18
CA GLN A 76 -2.28 -5.82 20.63
C GLN A 76 -2.11 -5.89 22.16
N GLY A 77 -3.20 -5.88 22.92
CA GLY A 77 -3.15 -6.07 24.38
C GLY A 77 -2.57 -7.43 24.75
N TYR A 78 -3.02 -8.49 24.08
CA TYR A 78 -2.51 -9.85 24.29
C TYR A 78 -1.03 -10.01 23.92
N ASP A 79 -0.61 -9.47 22.77
CA ASP A 79 0.78 -9.50 22.34
C ASP A 79 1.69 -8.73 23.30
N ARG A 80 1.21 -7.58 23.82
CA ARG A 80 1.92 -6.80 24.84
C ARG A 80 2.11 -7.58 26.14
N LEU A 81 1.09 -8.32 26.59
CA LEU A 81 1.20 -9.20 27.76
C LEU A 81 2.23 -10.32 27.56
N ARG A 82 2.41 -10.78 26.31
CA ARG A 82 3.43 -11.77 25.93
C ARG A 82 4.81 -11.16 25.62
N GLY A 83 5.00 -9.87 25.83
CA GLY A 83 6.26 -9.16 25.50
C GLY A 83 6.54 -9.04 24.00
N LYS A 84 5.57 -9.33 23.13
CA LYS A 84 5.72 -9.22 21.68
C LYS A 84 5.30 -7.83 21.22
N ARG A 85 6.18 -7.13 20.49
CA ARG A 85 5.83 -5.90 19.77
C ARG A 85 5.57 -6.27 18.32
N ARG A 86 4.30 -6.31 17.91
CA ARG A 86 3.88 -6.60 16.53
C ARG A 86 2.94 -5.51 16.03
N SER A 87 3.19 -5.05 14.82
CA SER A 87 2.29 -4.15 14.11
C SER A 87 0.97 -4.86 13.79
N PRO A 88 -0.17 -4.15 13.76
CA PRO A 88 -1.44 -4.74 13.35
C PRO A 88 -1.32 -5.42 11.99
N SER A 89 -2.00 -6.54 11.81
CA SER A 89 -2.02 -7.22 10.50
C SER A 89 -2.80 -6.38 9.50
N VAL A 90 -2.21 -6.20 8.32
CA VAL A 90 -2.79 -5.41 7.23
C VAL A 90 -2.90 -6.26 5.96
N HIS A 91 -3.82 -5.86 5.09
CA HIS A 91 -3.92 -6.30 3.71
C HIS A 91 -3.51 -5.17 2.80
N TRP A 92 -2.59 -5.47 1.91
CA TRP A 92 -2.14 -4.58 0.84
C TRP A 92 -2.93 -4.93 -0.40
N LEU A 93 -3.15 -3.95 -1.27
CA LEU A 93 -3.63 -4.24 -2.62
C LEU A 93 -2.49 -4.81 -3.46
N ARG A 94 -2.16 -6.07 -3.19
CA ARG A 94 -1.08 -6.84 -3.83
C ARG A 94 -1.52 -8.29 -4.01
N PRO A 95 -1.25 -8.93 -5.16
CA PRO A 95 -1.53 -10.34 -5.31
C PRO A 95 -0.48 -11.15 -4.57
N SER A 96 -0.95 -12.18 -3.87
CA SER A 96 -0.11 -13.15 -3.16
C SER A 96 -0.50 -14.60 -3.50
N GLY A 97 -1.26 -14.78 -4.58
CA GLY A 97 -1.91 -16.04 -4.96
C GLY A 97 -3.17 -16.32 -4.15
N ASN A 98 -4.24 -16.71 -4.83
CA ASN A 98 -5.54 -17.09 -4.25
C ASN A 98 -6.12 -16.02 -3.30
N ASN A 99 -5.86 -14.73 -3.56
CA ASN A 99 -6.28 -13.62 -2.70
C ASN A 99 -7.12 -12.56 -3.44
N LEU A 100 -7.74 -12.92 -4.56
CA LEU A 100 -8.63 -12.06 -5.35
C LEU A 100 -9.67 -11.33 -4.49
N ASP A 101 -10.45 -12.05 -3.69
CA ASP A 101 -11.49 -11.45 -2.84
C ASP A 101 -10.92 -10.48 -1.80
N GLN A 102 -9.71 -10.74 -1.31
CA GLN A 102 -9.03 -9.85 -0.39
C GLN A 102 -8.62 -8.55 -1.09
N MET A 103 -8.10 -8.62 -2.31
CA MET A 103 -7.78 -7.44 -3.10
C MET A 103 -9.04 -6.60 -3.37
N LYS A 104 -10.15 -7.23 -3.78
CA LYS A 104 -11.44 -6.54 -3.96
C LYS A 104 -11.89 -5.81 -2.69
N ARG A 105 -11.84 -6.48 -1.54
CA ARG A 105 -12.20 -5.88 -0.24
C ARG A 105 -11.30 -4.71 0.15
N VAL A 106 -10.00 -4.77 -0.14
CA VAL A 106 -9.09 -3.64 0.11
C VAL A 106 -9.51 -2.45 -0.75
N ALA A 107 -9.77 -2.66 -2.05
CA ALA A 107 -10.20 -1.61 -2.96
C ALA A 107 -11.56 -1.01 -2.56
N GLU A 108 -12.59 -1.84 -2.34
CA GLU A 108 -13.92 -1.41 -1.90
C GLU A 108 -13.85 -0.58 -0.62
N ARG A 109 -13.08 -1.03 0.37
CA ARG A 109 -12.96 -0.34 1.63
C ARG A 109 -12.22 0.99 1.50
N SER A 110 -11.14 1.05 0.72
CA SER A 110 -10.43 2.31 0.48
C SER A 110 -11.35 3.33 -0.20
N LEU A 111 -12.12 2.91 -1.22
CA LEU A 111 -13.08 3.79 -1.89
C LEU A 111 -14.22 4.22 -0.94
N ALA A 112 -14.73 3.31 -0.11
CA ALA A 112 -15.75 3.63 0.90
C ALA A 112 -15.24 4.57 2.01
N GLU A 113 -13.94 4.54 2.31
CA GLU A 113 -13.26 5.49 3.21
C GLU A 113 -13.00 6.85 2.52
N GLY A 114 -13.43 7.04 1.27
CA GLY A 114 -13.36 8.31 0.54
C GLY A 114 -12.06 8.52 -0.23
N HIS A 115 -11.26 7.48 -0.46
CA HIS A 115 -10.11 7.58 -1.36
C HIS A 115 -10.60 7.78 -2.81
N ASP A 116 -9.94 8.67 -3.56
CA ASP A 116 -10.22 8.92 -4.98
C ASP A 116 -9.33 8.10 -5.93
N TYR A 117 -8.49 7.23 -5.38
CA TYR A 117 -7.67 6.26 -6.09
C TYR A 117 -7.51 4.99 -5.26
N VAL A 118 -7.06 3.92 -5.93
CA VAL A 118 -6.43 2.77 -5.28
C VAL A 118 -5.13 2.48 -6.01
N GLU A 119 -4.10 2.15 -5.24
CA GLU A 119 -2.78 1.83 -5.77
C GLU A 119 -2.49 0.36 -5.51
N PHE A 120 -2.13 -0.35 -6.57
CA PHE A 120 -1.85 -1.77 -6.59
C PHE A 120 -0.34 -2.00 -6.78
N MET A 121 0.26 -2.94 -6.04
CA MET A 121 1.68 -3.28 -6.14
C MET A 121 1.88 -4.72 -6.61
N LEU A 122 2.80 -4.90 -7.55
CA LEU A 122 3.35 -6.19 -7.96
C LEU A 122 4.78 -5.97 -8.48
N HIS A 123 5.73 -6.82 -8.09
CA HIS A 123 7.10 -6.73 -8.59
C HIS A 123 7.23 -7.52 -9.90
N SER A 124 8.02 -7.03 -10.86
CA SER A 124 8.15 -7.70 -12.18
C SER A 124 8.68 -9.14 -12.07
N SER A 125 9.52 -9.42 -11.07
CA SER A 125 10.01 -10.77 -10.82
C SER A 125 8.93 -11.76 -10.39
N GLU A 126 7.80 -11.27 -9.85
CA GLU A 126 6.67 -12.11 -9.45
C GLU A 126 5.90 -12.70 -10.64
N PHE A 127 6.13 -12.20 -11.87
CA PHE A 127 5.60 -12.78 -13.10
C PHE A 127 6.41 -13.96 -13.64
N MET A 128 7.51 -14.33 -12.98
CA MET A 128 8.37 -15.42 -13.42
C MET A 128 8.28 -16.61 -12.45
N PRO A 129 8.17 -17.86 -12.95
CA PRO A 129 8.26 -19.05 -12.10
C PRO A 129 9.56 -19.03 -11.27
N GLY A 130 9.42 -19.11 -9.95
CA GLY A 130 10.57 -19.08 -9.02
C GLY A 130 11.20 -17.69 -8.84
N GLY A 131 10.67 -16.64 -9.49
CA GLY A 131 11.11 -15.26 -9.32
C GLY A 131 10.67 -14.62 -8.00
N SER A 132 9.86 -15.33 -7.22
CA SER A 132 9.54 -15.00 -5.83
C SER A 132 9.27 -16.26 -4.99
N PRO A 133 9.33 -16.17 -3.64
CA PRO A 133 8.93 -17.27 -2.77
C PRO A 133 7.43 -17.66 -2.89
N THR A 134 6.60 -16.73 -3.36
CA THR A 134 5.15 -16.88 -3.49
C THR A 134 4.77 -17.67 -4.74
N PHE A 135 5.40 -17.34 -5.88
CA PHE A 135 5.10 -17.94 -7.18
C PHE A 135 6.28 -18.82 -7.61
N LYS A 136 6.20 -20.12 -7.34
CA LYS A 136 7.33 -21.06 -7.45
C LYS A 136 7.39 -21.74 -8.81
N ASN A 137 6.25 -21.95 -9.43
CA ASN A 137 6.12 -22.70 -10.69
C ASN A 137 5.19 -21.99 -11.68
N GLU A 138 5.10 -22.52 -12.89
CA GLU A 138 4.24 -21.98 -13.97
C GLU A 138 2.75 -21.96 -13.60
N GLN A 139 2.26 -22.96 -12.86
CA GLN A 139 0.84 -23.01 -12.45
C GLN A 139 0.51 -21.86 -11.48
N ASP A 140 1.44 -21.48 -10.62
CA ASP A 140 1.29 -20.33 -9.71
C ASP A 140 1.20 -19.02 -10.52
N ILE A 141 1.97 -18.90 -11.59
CA ILE A 141 1.96 -17.74 -12.50
C ILE A 141 0.65 -17.68 -13.30
N GLU A 142 0.18 -18.80 -13.83
CA GLU A 142 -1.13 -18.88 -14.50
C GLU A 142 -2.28 -18.53 -13.55
N ALA A 143 -2.20 -18.95 -12.28
CA ALA A 143 -3.17 -18.54 -11.26
C ALA A 143 -3.11 -17.04 -10.98
N LEU A 144 -1.91 -16.47 -10.90
CA LEU A 144 -1.71 -15.02 -10.76
C LEU A 144 -2.37 -14.26 -11.92
N TYR A 145 -2.13 -14.66 -13.18
CA TYR A 145 -2.75 -14.00 -14.33
C TYR A 145 -4.27 -14.08 -14.30
N ARG A 146 -4.85 -15.25 -13.97
CA ARG A 146 -6.31 -15.38 -13.81
C ARG A 146 -6.88 -14.49 -12.71
N ASP A 147 -6.18 -14.36 -11.59
CA ASP A 147 -6.59 -13.47 -10.51
C ASP A 147 -6.51 -11.99 -10.94
N LEU A 148 -5.46 -11.60 -11.66
CA LEU A 148 -5.28 -10.25 -12.18
C LEU A 148 -6.35 -9.88 -13.21
N GLU A 149 -6.65 -10.76 -14.17
CA GLU A 149 -7.70 -10.51 -15.17
C GLU A 149 -9.06 -10.30 -14.52
N GLN A 150 -9.43 -11.17 -13.58
CA GLN A 150 -10.69 -11.03 -12.84
C GLN A 150 -10.72 -9.77 -11.96
N PHE A 151 -9.58 -9.42 -11.35
CA PHE A 151 -9.48 -8.21 -10.53
C PHE A 151 -9.62 -6.95 -11.39
N PHE A 152 -8.87 -6.84 -12.49
CA PHE A 152 -8.92 -5.66 -13.36
C PHE A 152 -10.23 -5.54 -14.13
N SER A 153 -10.82 -6.66 -14.57
CA SER A 153 -12.16 -6.67 -15.16
C SER A 153 -13.22 -6.10 -14.20
N TRP A 154 -13.15 -6.50 -12.92
CA TRP A 154 -14.01 -5.95 -11.88
C TRP A 154 -13.71 -4.47 -11.59
N MET A 155 -12.44 -4.09 -11.44
CA MET A 155 -12.02 -2.71 -11.20
C MET A 155 -12.47 -1.77 -12.33
N HIS A 156 -12.46 -2.22 -13.59
CA HIS A 156 -12.86 -1.38 -14.72
C HIS A 156 -14.32 -0.91 -14.61
N GLY A 157 -15.18 -1.66 -13.92
CA GLY A 157 -16.57 -1.24 -13.64
C GLY A 157 -16.69 -0.10 -12.63
N ILE A 158 -15.65 0.23 -11.87
CA ILE A 158 -15.68 1.20 -10.76
C ILE A 158 -14.54 2.22 -10.78
N ALA A 159 -13.51 2.02 -11.59
CA ALA A 159 -12.34 2.88 -11.70
C ALA A 159 -11.74 2.85 -13.10
N VAL A 160 -10.87 3.81 -13.37
CA VAL A 160 -10.06 3.91 -14.60
C VAL A 160 -8.59 3.78 -14.25
N GLY A 161 -7.83 3.08 -15.10
CA GLY A 161 -6.37 3.00 -14.96
C GLY A 161 -5.72 4.35 -15.25
N LYS A 162 -4.77 4.75 -14.41
CA LYS A 162 -3.96 5.96 -14.57
C LYS A 162 -2.52 5.66 -14.17
N THR A 163 -1.58 6.29 -14.85
CA THR A 163 -0.21 6.45 -14.36
C THR A 163 -0.19 7.44 -13.19
N LEU A 164 0.86 7.38 -12.36
CA LEU A 164 1.07 8.36 -11.29
C LEU A 164 1.16 9.80 -11.83
N ALA A 165 1.72 9.98 -13.04
CA ALA A 165 1.79 11.28 -13.69
C ALA A 165 0.40 11.83 -14.08
N GLU A 166 -0.47 11.00 -14.64
CA GLU A 166 -1.86 11.40 -14.96
C GLU A 166 -2.65 11.70 -13.69
N TYR A 167 -2.51 10.89 -12.64
CA TYR A 167 -3.15 11.16 -11.35
C TYR A 167 -2.63 12.47 -10.72
N TYR A 168 -1.34 12.77 -10.83
CA TYR A 168 -0.80 14.06 -10.39
C TYR A 168 -1.47 15.25 -11.08
N GLN A 169 -1.68 15.18 -12.41
CA GLN A 169 -2.36 16.26 -13.14
C GLN A 169 -3.82 16.44 -12.69
N ASP A 170 -4.54 15.34 -12.40
CA ASP A 170 -5.89 15.41 -11.84
C ASP A 170 -5.89 16.10 -10.46
N VAL A 171 -4.94 15.78 -9.60
CA VAL A 171 -4.86 16.36 -8.24
C VAL A 171 -4.52 17.85 -8.31
N VAL A 172 -3.59 18.25 -9.18
CA VAL A 172 -3.24 19.67 -9.37
C VAL A 172 -4.37 20.46 -10.00
N SER A 173 -5.11 19.90 -10.96
CA SER A 173 -6.22 20.60 -11.62
C SER A 173 -7.46 20.82 -10.76
N LYS A 174 -7.63 20.02 -9.69
CA LYS A 174 -8.71 20.18 -8.69
C LYS A 174 -8.40 21.20 -7.59
N LYS A 175 -7.15 21.70 -7.53
CA LYS A 175 -6.64 22.58 -6.47
C LYS A 175 -6.90 24.05 -6.81
#